data_AF-A0A7W1I4V3-F1
#
_entry.id   AF-A0A7W1I4V3-F1
#
_cell.length_a   1.000
_cell.length_b   1.000
_cell.length_c   1.000
_cell.angle_alpha   90.00
_cell.angle_beta   90.00
_cell.angle_gamma   90.00
#
_symmetry.space_group_name_H-M   'P 1'
#
loop_
_entity.id
_entity.type
_entity.pdbx_description
1 polymer ?
#
loop_
_entity_poly.entity_id
_entity_poly.type
_entity_poly.pdbx_seq_one_letter_code
_entity_poly.pdbx_strand_id
1 'polypeptide(L)'
;MGLFKSKDERRIEREMKIRGGMRAIERSIRQQEKFADDFIKNARRAKQIGDEGQYQFVRNALKKTAAVKKMLERQLLAIKNAMLIQQQAAASQQFAESMTLMAREIGRTFGEMDLTKTQAQWEKAVAQAGSMEERMEVFLDSMEQSALSGASSTGTREDLVTDDEIDRMINAEVLASEKQELRKLDELESEIAKELGATKQKD
;
A
#
# COMPACT_ATOMS: atom_id res chain seq x y z
N MET A 1 17.74 -30.25 19.40
CA MET A 1 16.89 -29.26 18.70
C MET A 1 16.40 -29.91 17.42
N GLY A 2 15.10 -30.14 17.28
CA GLY A 2 14.52 -30.90 16.16
C GLY A 2 14.73 -30.18 14.82
N LEU A 3 15.18 -30.93 13.80
CA LEU A 3 15.53 -30.43 12.46
C LEU A 3 14.34 -29.88 11.64
N PHE A 4 13.11 -29.88 12.17
CA PHE A 4 11.91 -29.51 11.41
C PHE A 4 10.98 -28.60 12.23
N LYS A 5 10.74 -27.39 11.73
CA LYS A 5 9.73 -26.45 12.27
C LYS A 5 8.32 -27.02 12.09
N SER A 6 7.45 -26.80 13.08
CA SER A 6 6.03 -27.21 13.02
C SER A 6 5.26 -26.42 11.95
N LYS A 7 4.09 -26.93 11.52
CA LYS A 7 3.23 -26.22 10.55
C LYS A 7 2.83 -24.81 11.06
N ASP A 8 2.57 -24.69 12.35
CA ASP A 8 2.19 -23.42 12.99
C ASP A 8 3.37 -22.46 13.07
N GLU A 9 4.57 -22.95 13.41
CA GLU A 9 5.79 -22.14 13.43
C GLU A 9 6.11 -21.57 12.03
N ARG A 10 5.96 -22.38 10.98
CA ARG A 10 6.14 -21.93 9.59
C ARG A 10 5.09 -20.89 9.19
N ARG A 11 3.83 -21.07 9.63
CA ARG A 11 2.76 -20.11 9.36
C ARG A 11 3.04 -18.75 10.00
N ILE A 12 3.43 -18.73 11.27
CA ILE A 12 3.76 -17.50 12.01
C ILE A 12 4.97 -16.80 11.40
N GLU A 13 6.03 -17.53 11.06
CA GLU A 13 7.22 -16.95 10.44
C GLU A 13 6.91 -16.31 9.08
N ARG A 14 6.09 -16.97 8.25
CA ARG A 14 5.64 -16.42 6.96
C ARG A 14 4.81 -15.16 7.15
N GLU A 15 3.87 -15.18 8.09
CA GLU A 15 3.07 -13.99 8.40
C GLU A 15 3.94 -12.82 8.88
N MET A 16 4.96 -13.09 9.71
CA MET A 16 5.92 -12.08 10.13
C MET A 16 6.75 -11.54 8.97
N LYS A 17 7.20 -12.40 8.04
CA LYS A 17 7.92 -11.96 6.83
C LYS A 17 7.05 -11.08 5.93
N ILE A 18 5.80 -11.48 5.68
CA ILE A 18 4.83 -10.69 4.88
C ILE A 18 4.60 -9.32 5.53
N ARG A 19 4.35 -9.28 6.85
CA ARG A 19 4.21 -8.02 7.59
C ARG A 19 5.48 -7.18 7.54
N GLY A 20 6.66 -7.81 7.59
CA GLY A 20 7.96 -7.15 7.42
C GLY A 20 8.10 -6.51 6.04
N GLY A 21 7.76 -7.24 4.97
CA GLY A 21 7.75 -6.77 3.59
C GLY A 21 6.78 -5.61 3.38
N MET A 22 5.55 -5.71 3.89
CA MET A 22 4.58 -4.61 3.83
C MET A 22 5.12 -3.33 4.48
N ARG A 23 5.72 -3.43 5.68
CA ARG A 23 6.34 -2.28 6.34
C ARG A 23 7.49 -1.68 5.54
N ALA A 24 8.27 -2.51 4.84
CA ALA A 24 9.35 -2.03 3.97
C ALA A 24 8.80 -1.28 2.75
N ILE A 25 7.72 -1.77 2.14
CA ILE A 25 7.01 -1.09 1.05
C ILE A 25 6.44 0.24 1.54
N GLU A 26 5.77 0.26 2.70
CA GLU A 26 5.22 1.49 3.30
C GLU A 26 6.30 2.54 3.57
N ARG A 27 7.47 2.13 4.10
CA ARG A 27 8.62 3.03 4.28
C ARG A 27 9.12 3.57 2.93
N SER A 28 9.17 2.71 1.92
CA SER A 28 9.61 3.11 0.58
C SER A 28 8.64 4.10 -0.07
N ILE A 29 7.32 3.91 0.09
CA ILE A 29 6.29 4.87 -0.35
C ILE A 29 6.53 6.24 0.29
N ARG A 30 6.69 6.29 1.62
CA ARG A 30 6.98 7.55 2.34
C ARG A 30 8.27 8.20 1.88
N GLN A 31 9.27 7.41 1.51
CA GLN A 31 10.52 7.93 0.98
C GLN A 31 10.34 8.54 -0.42
N GLN A 32 9.55 7.89 -1.30
CA GLN A 32 9.22 8.44 -2.61
C GLN A 32 8.40 9.74 -2.50
N GLU A 33 7.53 9.87 -1.49
CA GLU A 33 6.81 11.11 -1.20
C GLU A 33 7.77 12.26 -0.90
N LYS A 34 8.73 12.04 0.00
CA LYS A 34 9.75 13.06 0.31
C LYS A 34 10.54 13.46 -0.93
N PHE A 35 10.95 12.50 -1.76
CA PHE A 35 11.64 12.80 -3.01
C PHE A 35 10.75 13.58 -3.98
N ALA A 36 9.47 13.27 -4.07
CA ALA A 36 8.53 14.01 -4.90
C ALA A 36 8.44 15.48 -4.43
N ASP A 37 8.31 15.73 -3.13
CA ASP A 37 8.27 17.08 -2.56
C ASP A 37 9.53 17.89 -2.89
N ASP A 38 10.70 17.26 -2.76
CA ASP A 38 11.99 17.90 -3.08
C ASP A 38 12.13 18.19 -4.59
N PHE A 39 11.69 17.27 -5.45
CA PHE A 39 11.67 17.51 -6.90
C PHE A 39 10.68 18.61 -7.27
N ILE A 40 9.51 18.71 -6.63
CA ILE A 40 8.56 19.81 -6.86
C ILE A 40 9.20 21.15 -6.51
N LYS A 41 9.86 21.26 -5.35
CA LYS A 41 10.58 22.49 -4.94
C LYS A 41 11.67 22.86 -5.94
N ASN A 42 12.44 21.89 -6.40
CA ASN A 42 13.50 22.10 -7.38
C ASN A 42 12.95 22.53 -8.75
N ALA A 43 11.84 21.93 -9.21
CA ALA A 43 11.18 22.29 -10.46
C ALA A 43 10.68 23.74 -10.42
N ARG A 44 10.08 24.16 -9.30
CA ARG A 44 9.67 25.55 -9.10
C ARG A 44 10.84 26.51 -9.18
N ARG A 45 11.94 26.20 -8.50
CA ARG A 45 13.13 27.04 -8.51
C ARG A 45 13.72 27.16 -9.92
N ALA A 46 13.81 26.04 -10.65
CA ALA A 46 14.27 26.03 -12.04
C ALA A 46 13.39 26.93 -12.93
N LYS A 47 12.05 26.86 -12.76
CA LYS A 47 11.10 27.72 -13.47
C LYS A 47 11.26 29.20 -13.11
N GLN A 48 11.49 29.52 -11.84
CA GLN A 48 11.70 30.90 -11.37
C GLN A 48 12.97 31.55 -11.92
N ILE A 49 14.05 30.77 -12.09
CA ILE A 49 15.31 31.27 -12.65
C ILE A 49 15.36 31.20 -14.19
N GLY A 50 14.28 30.71 -14.82
CA GLY A 50 14.19 30.56 -16.29
C GLY A 50 15.06 29.44 -16.86
N ASP A 51 15.52 28.50 -16.04
CA ASP A 51 16.31 27.34 -16.49
C ASP A 51 15.38 26.21 -16.94
N GLU A 52 14.94 26.31 -18.19
CA GLU A 52 14.04 25.34 -18.82
C GLU A 52 14.67 23.93 -18.91
N GLY A 53 15.98 23.85 -19.10
CA GLY A 53 16.70 22.57 -19.16
C GLY A 53 16.61 21.81 -17.84
N GLN A 54 16.88 22.51 -16.72
CA GLN A 54 16.69 21.90 -15.40
C GLN A 54 15.23 21.64 -15.06
N TYR A 55 14.33 22.53 -15.46
CA TYR A 55 12.90 22.32 -15.23
C TYR A 55 12.43 21.00 -15.85
N GLN A 56 12.78 20.75 -17.12
CA GLN A 56 12.42 19.51 -17.82
C GLN A 56 13.08 18.26 -17.21
N PHE A 57 14.36 18.38 -16.80
CA PHE A 57 15.06 17.28 -16.13
C PHE A 57 14.35 16.89 -14.81
N VAL A 58 14.07 17.87 -13.96
CA VAL A 58 13.41 17.65 -12.67
C VAL A 58 11.98 17.14 -12.86
N ARG A 59 11.25 17.66 -13.85
CA ARG A 59 9.90 17.18 -14.22
C ARG A 59 9.91 15.68 -14.58
N ASN A 60 10.88 15.24 -15.38
CA ASN A 60 11.05 13.84 -15.74
C ASN A 60 11.44 12.96 -14.54
N ALA A 61 12.30 13.46 -13.64
CA ALA A 61 12.64 12.77 -12.40
C ALA A 61 11.41 12.60 -11.49
N LEU A 62 10.61 13.66 -11.33
CA LEU A 62 9.36 13.64 -10.59
C LEU A 62 8.37 12.62 -11.18
N LYS A 63 8.24 12.55 -12.50
CA LYS A 63 7.42 11.55 -13.20
C LYS A 63 7.82 10.12 -12.83
N LYS A 64 9.12 9.82 -12.86
CA LYS A 64 9.65 8.49 -12.49
C LYS A 64 9.39 8.18 -11.01
N THR A 65 9.59 9.14 -10.12
CA THR A 65 9.30 8.99 -8.68
C THR A 65 7.82 8.71 -8.43
N ALA A 66 6.93 9.47 -9.06
CA ALA A 66 5.48 9.27 -8.95
C ALA A 66 5.05 7.88 -9.49
N ALA A 67 5.64 7.43 -10.60
CA ALA A 67 5.36 6.11 -11.16
C ALA A 67 5.80 4.97 -10.22
N VAL A 68 6.99 5.10 -9.61
CA VAL A 68 7.47 4.14 -8.61
C VAL A 68 6.54 4.13 -7.39
N LYS A 69 6.10 5.30 -6.91
CA LYS A 69 5.13 5.41 -5.81
C LYS A 69 3.83 4.67 -6.13
N LYS A 70 3.17 4.99 -7.26
CA LYS A 70 1.93 4.33 -7.70
C LYS A 70 2.10 2.80 -7.81
N MET A 71 3.24 2.35 -8.32
CA MET A 71 3.55 0.91 -8.41
C MET A 71 3.63 0.25 -7.03
N LEU A 72 4.34 0.87 -6.08
CA LEU A 72 4.47 0.36 -4.71
C LEU A 72 3.12 0.35 -3.98
N GLU A 73 2.30 1.37 -4.15
CA GLU A 73 0.93 1.42 -3.60
C GLU A 73 0.06 0.30 -4.15
N ARG A 74 0.12 0.06 -5.47
CA ARG A 74 -0.58 -1.06 -6.12
C ARG A 74 -0.13 -2.41 -5.57
N GLN A 75 1.19 -2.60 -5.39
CA GLN A 75 1.74 -3.83 -4.80
C GLN A 75 1.27 -4.02 -3.35
N LEU A 76 1.31 -2.96 -2.54
CA LEU A 76 0.83 -3.00 -1.15
C LEU A 76 -0.65 -3.38 -1.08
N LEU A 77 -1.48 -2.81 -1.95
CA LEU A 77 -2.90 -3.14 -2.05
C LEU A 77 -3.12 -4.60 -2.46
N ALA A 78 -2.36 -5.08 -3.45
CA ALA A 78 -2.44 -6.47 -3.88
C ALA A 78 -2.09 -7.45 -2.75
N ILE A 79 -1.05 -7.18 -1.95
CA ILE A 79 -0.69 -7.98 -0.78
C ILE A 79 -1.82 -7.96 0.26
N LYS A 80 -2.36 -6.78 0.57
CA LYS A 80 -3.49 -6.66 1.53
C LYS A 80 -4.71 -7.47 1.08
N ASN A 81 -5.06 -7.41 -0.20
CA ASN A 81 -6.17 -8.17 -0.76
C ASN A 81 -5.90 -9.68 -0.73
N ALA A 82 -4.68 -10.11 -1.05
CA ALA A 82 -4.29 -11.51 -0.93
C ALA A 82 -4.43 -12.01 0.52
N MET A 83 -3.97 -11.24 1.51
CA MET A 83 -4.12 -11.60 2.92
C MET A 83 -5.59 -11.73 3.36
N LEU A 84 -6.48 -10.86 2.87
CA LEU A 84 -7.92 -10.98 3.13
C LEU A 84 -8.51 -12.27 2.54
N ILE A 85 -8.12 -12.62 1.31
CA ILE A 85 -8.53 -13.88 0.67
C ILE A 85 -8.03 -15.08 1.48
N GLN A 86 -6.77 -15.05 1.93
CA GLN A 86 -6.21 -16.10 2.79
C GLN A 86 -7.02 -16.25 4.09
N GLN A 87 -7.32 -15.15 4.77
CA GLN A 87 -8.11 -15.17 6.01
C GLN A 87 -9.52 -15.73 5.76
N GLN A 88 -10.15 -15.36 4.65
CA GLN A 88 -11.46 -15.88 4.25
C GLN A 88 -11.41 -17.39 3.95
N ALA A 89 -10.35 -17.86 3.27
CA ALA A 89 -10.14 -19.28 3.00
C ALA A 89 -9.95 -20.07 4.31
N ALA A 90 -9.12 -19.57 5.23
CA ALA A 90 -8.91 -20.20 6.53
C ALA A 90 -10.20 -20.26 7.37
N ALA A 91 -10.99 -19.18 7.39
CA ALA A 91 -12.28 -19.17 8.06
C ALA A 91 -13.28 -20.17 7.45
N SER A 92 -13.27 -20.29 6.11
CA SER A 92 -14.11 -21.26 5.40
C SER A 92 -13.69 -22.70 5.68
N GLN A 93 -12.38 -22.97 5.79
CA GLN A 93 -11.85 -24.27 6.18
C GLN A 93 -12.26 -24.63 7.62
N GLN A 94 -12.07 -23.72 8.57
CA GLN A 94 -12.46 -23.93 9.97
C GLN A 94 -13.96 -24.20 10.11
N PHE A 95 -14.79 -23.49 9.34
CA PHE A 95 -16.23 -23.74 9.28
C PHE A 95 -16.56 -25.13 8.73
N ALA A 96 -15.90 -25.55 7.65
CA ALA A 96 -16.12 -26.88 7.09
C ALA A 96 -15.64 -28.01 8.04
N GLU A 97 -14.56 -27.79 8.78
CA GLU A 97 -14.09 -28.71 9.82
C GLU A 97 -15.10 -28.83 10.98
N SER A 98 -15.67 -27.71 11.45
CA SER A 98 -16.69 -27.72 12.52
C SER A 98 -17.99 -28.39 12.06
N MET A 99 -18.41 -28.17 10.82
CA MET A 99 -19.54 -28.87 10.20
C MET A 99 -19.29 -30.38 10.09
N THR A 100 -18.07 -30.80 9.80
CA THR A 100 -17.69 -32.24 9.77
C THR A 100 -17.82 -32.88 11.14
N LEU A 101 -17.39 -32.18 12.20
CA LEU A 101 -17.54 -32.64 13.58
C LEU A 101 -19.01 -32.76 13.97
N MET A 102 -19.82 -31.74 13.69
CA MET A 102 -21.27 -31.77 13.95
C MET A 102 -21.97 -32.89 13.18
N ALA A 103 -21.66 -33.09 11.89
CA ALA A 103 -22.25 -34.16 11.09
C ALA A 103 -21.92 -35.56 11.64
N ARG A 104 -20.71 -35.76 12.17
CA ARG A 104 -20.33 -37.02 12.84
C ARG A 104 -21.09 -37.23 14.15
N GLU A 105 -21.31 -36.19 14.93
CA GLU A 105 -22.09 -36.27 16.17
C GLU A 105 -23.57 -36.55 15.90
N ILE A 106 -24.15 -35.91 14.89
CA ILE A 106 -25.53 -36.15 14.43
C ILE A 106 -25.67 -37.59 13.89
N GLY A 107 -24.73 -38.06 13.07
CA GLY A 107 -24.74 -39.43 12.55
C GLY A 107 -24.66 -40.50 13.64
N ARG A 108 -23.87 -40.25 14.70
CA ARG A 108 -23.81 -41.13 15.90
C ARG A 108 -25.11 -41.13 16.71
N THR A 109 -25.85 -40.02 16.73
CA THR A 109 -27.06 -39.87 17.55
C THR A 109 -28.34 -40.28 16.83
N PHE A 110 -28.42 -40.15 15.51
CA PHE A 110 -29.65 -40.37 14.74
C PHE A 110 -29.66 -41.58 13.82
N GLY A 111 -28.52 -42.25 13.58
CA GLY A 111 -28.43 -43.48 12.78
C GLY A 111 -28.74 -43.26 11.28
N GLU A 112 -27.74 -43.47 10.43
CA GLU A 112 -27.85 -43.53 8.94
C GLU A 112 -28.91 -42.63 8.28
N MET A 113 -28.88 -41.32 8.55
CA MET A 113 -29.31 -40.39 7.51
C MET A 113 -28.24 -40.36 6.42
N ASP A 114 -28.64 -40.35 5.14
CA ASP A 114 -27.76 -40.35 3.96
C ASP A 114 -26.96 -39.03 3.84
N LEU A 115 -26.04 -38.84 4.78
CA LEU A 115 -25.12 -37.72 4.90
C LEU A 115 -23.87 -37.94 4.03
N THR A 116 -23.77 -39.06 3.32
CA THR A 116 -22.58 -39.48 2.56
C THR A 116 -22.29 -38.54 1.39
N LYS A 117 -23.32 -38.14 0.63
CA LYS A 117 -23.20 -37.15 -0.46
C LYS A 117 -22.84 -35.77 0.07
N THR A 118 -23.45 -35.38 1.18
CA THR A 118 -23.17 -34.13 1.88
C THR A 118 -21.71 -34.13 2.34
N GLN A 119 -21.25 -35.18 3.02
CA GLN A 119 -19.85 -35.36 3.45
C GLN A 119 -18.87 -35.29 2.26
N ALA A 120 -19.14 -35.95 1.15
CA ALA A 120 -18.25 -35.94 -0.01
C ALA A 120 -18.15 -34.55 -0.67
N GLN A 121 -19.25 -33.79 -0.74
CA GLN A 121 -19.23 -32.41 -1.24
C GLN A 121 -18.47 -31.48 -0.28
N TRP A 122 -18.59 -31.71 1.03
CA TRP A 122 -17.85 -30.95 2.04
C TRP A 122 -16.34 -31.26 2.03
N GLU A 123 -15.95 -32.53 1.98
CA GLU A 123 -14.53 -32.94 1.88
C GLU A 123 -13.87 -32.35 0.63
N LYS A 124 -14.61 -32.27 -0.49
CA LYS A 124 -14.15 -31.61 -1.72
C LYS A 124 -13.96 -30.11 -1.53
N ALA A 125 -14.85 -29.43 -0.81
CA ALA A 125 -14.74 -28.00 -0.51
C ALA A 125 -13.55 -27.70 0.44
N VAL A 126 -13.32 -28.56 1.43
CA VAL A 126 -12.14 -28.48 2.34
C VAL A 126 -10.84 -28.66 1.56
N ALA A 127 -10.77 -29.68 0.69
CA ALA A 127 -9.59 -29.92 -0.15
C ALA A 127 -9.32 -28.75 -1.11
N GLN A 128 -10.37 -28.14 -1.68
CA GLN A 128 -10.22 -26.95 -2.51
C GLN A 128 -9.75 -25.73 -1.70
N ALA A 129 -10.25 -25.54 -0.48
CA ALA A 129 -9.80 -24.47 0.41
C ALA A 129 -8.31 -24.61 0.77
N GLY A 130 -7.85 -25.82 1.11
CA GLY A 130 -6.43 -26.10 1.33
C GLY A 130 -5.57 -25.84 0.09
N SER A 131 -6.08 -26.17 -1.10
CA SER A 131 -5.36 -25.87 -2.37
C SER A 131 -5.26 -24.37 -2.67
N MET A 132 -6.20 -23.56 -2.17
CA MET A 132 -6.13 -22.09 -2.30
C MET A 132 -5.06 -21.49 -1.41
N GLU A 133 -4.88 -22.00 -0.18
CA GLU A 133 -3.75 -21.59 0.67
C GLU A 133 -2.40 -21.92 0.02
N GLU A 134 -2.27 -23.11 -0.57
CA GLU A 134 -1.03 -23.55 -1.23
C GLU A 134 -0.72 -22.75 -2.51
N ARG A 135 -1.75 -22.39 -3.29
CA ARG A 135 -1.60 -21.48 -4.45
C ARG A 135 -1.23 -20.06 -4.02
N MET A 136 -1.77 -19.60 -2.90
CA MET A 136 -1.43 -18.30 -2.33
C MET A 136 0.01 -18.28 -1.82
N GLU A 137 0.51 -19.39 -1.29
CA GLU A 137 1.92 -19.55 -0.92
C GLU A 137 2.84 -19.34 -2.14
N VAL A 138 2.56 -20.03 -3.26
CA VAL A 138 3.33 -19.85 -4.50
C VAL A 138 3.23 -18.41 -5.04
N PHE A 139 2.06 -17.78 -4.95
CA PHE A 139 1.88 -16.39 -5.36
C PHE A 139 2.72 -15.42 -4.51
N LEU A 140 2.67 -15.56 -3.18
CA LEU A 140 3.41 -14.69 -2.26
C LEU A 140 4.92 -14.88 -2.39
N ASP A 141 5.40 -16.12 -2.56
CA ASP A 141 6.81 -16.41 -2.82
C ASP A 141 7.28 -15.79 -4.16
N SER A 142 6.46 -15.89 -5.22
CA SER A 142 6.78 -15.27 -6.51
C SER A 142 6.81 -13.74 -6.42
N MET A 143 5.98 -13.16 -5.55
CA MET A 143 5.90 -11.73 -5.34
C MET A 143 7.06 -11.23 -4.46
N GLU A 144 7.47 -12.00 -3.44
CA GLU A 144 8.70 -11.77 -2.68
C GLU A 144 9.91 -11.79 -3.61
N GLN A 145 9.99 -12.79 -4.48
CA GLN A 145 11.06 -12.91 -5.46
C GLN A 145 11.04 -11.74 -6.45
N SER A 146 9.87 -11.28 -6.90
CA SER A 146 9.72 -10.10 -7.77
C SER A 146 10.06 -8.78 -7.05
N ALA A 147 9.79 -8.67 -5.75
CA ALA A 147 10.11 -7.49 -4.94
C ALA A 147 11.61 -7.40 -4.63
N LEU A 148 12.26 -8.54 -4.36
CA LEU A 148 13.71 -8.67 -4.17
C LEU A 148 14.49 -8.45 -5.47
N SER A 149 13.91 -8.84 -6.61
CA SER A 149 14.50 -8.66 -7.94
C SER A 149 14.29 -7.25 -8.51
N GLY A 150 13.89 -6.28 -7.68
CA GLY A 150 13.50 -4.94 -8.10
C GLY A 150 14.63 -4.14 -8.75
N ALA A 151 14.86 -4.30 -10.07
CA ALA A 151 15.66 -3.37 -10.87
C ALA A 151 15.47 -3.45 -12.40
N SER A 152 15.00 -4.58 -12.97
CA SER A 152 15.32 -4.86 -14.40
C SER A 152 14.19 -4.70 -15.43
N SER A 153 12.96 -4.35 -15.05
CA SER A 153 11.88 -4.12 -16.02
C SER A 153 11.67 -2.62 -16.30
N THR A 154 12.48 -2.07 -17.19
CA THR A 154 12.39 -0.72 -17.74
C THR A 154 11.17 -0.47 -18.64
N GLY A 155 10.31 -1.46 -18.88
CA GLY A 155 9.31 -1.44 -19.97
C GLY A 155 7.90 -0.91 -19.66
N THR A 156 7.53 -0.58 -18.42
CA THR A 156 6.12 -0.17 -18.09
C THR A 156 6.01 0.92 -17.02
N ARG A 157 7.11 1.57 -16.63
CA ARG A 157 7.07 2.59 -15.56
C ARG A 157 6.57 3.95 -16.06
N GLU A 158 6.81 4.30 -17.32
CA GLU A 158 6.55 5.67 -17.80
C GLU A 158 5.06 5.97 -18.09
N ASP A 159 4.22 4.94 -18.29
CA ASP A 159 2.78 5.09 -18.54
C ASP A 159 1.92 5.16 -17.28
N LEU A 160 2.49 4.93 -16.08
CA LEU A 160 1.69 4.95 -14.84
C LEU A 160 1.29 6.37 -14.41
N VAL A 161 1.98 7.38 -14.94
CA VAL A 161 1.78 8.78 -14.58
C VAL A 161 1.81 9.61 -15.85
N THR A 162 0.81 10.47 -16.03
CA THR A 162 0.75 11.36 -17.19
C THR A 162 1.50 12.65 -16.94
N ASP A 163 1.90 13.30 -18.02
CA ASP A 163 2.56 14.61 -17.98
C ASP A 163 1.68 15.69 -17.31
N ASP A 164 0.39 15.70 -17.61
CA ASP A 164 -0.59 16.60 -17.00
C ASP A 164 -0.71 16.40 -15.49
N GLU A 165 -0.62 15.15 -15.00
CA GLU A 165 -0.62 14.87 -13.56
C GLU A 165 0.60 15.53 -12.88
N ILE A 166 1.76 15.50 -13.52
CA ILE A 166 2.99 16.12 -13.00
C ILE A 166 2.87 17.64 -12.96
N ASP A 167 2.32 18.23 -14.01
CA ASP A 167 2.15 19.69 -14.05
C ASP A 167 1.14 20.15 -13.00
N ARG A 168 0.07 19.38 -12.76
CA ARG A 168 -0.87 19.64 -11.66
C ARG A 168 -0.20 19.54 -10.29
N MET A 169 0.68 18.55 -10.07
CA MET A 169 1.41 18.42 -8.80
C MET A 169 2.29 19.64 -8.52
N ILE A 170 3.02 20.12 -9.54
CA ILE A 170 3.87 21.31 -9.40
C ILE A 170 3.02 22.55 -9.13
N ASN A 171 1.93 22.74 -9.87
CA ASN A 171 1.07 23.92 -9.74
C ASN A 171 0.26 23.92 -8.43
N ALA A 172 -0.16 22.76 -7.92
CA ALA A 172 -0.87 22.65 -6.66
C ALA A 172 -0.01 23.15 -5.48
N GLU A 173 1.28 22.83 -5.48
CA GLU A 173 2.22 23.30 -4.46
C GLU A 173 2.52 24.80 -4.57
N VAL A 174 2.51 25.35 -5.79
CA VAL A 174 2.61 26.81 -6.00
C VAL A 174 1.43 27.50 -5.31
N LEU A 175 0.20 27.07 -5.62
CA LEU A 175 -1.01 27.63 -5.02
C LEU A 175 -1.06 27.45 -3.50
N ALA A 176 -0.57 26.32 -2.99
CA ALA A 176 -0.48 26.08 -1.55
C ALA A 176 0.50 27.03 -0.87
N SER A 177 1.68 27.26 -1.48
CA SER A 177 2.66 28.20 -0.95
C SER A 177 2.19 29.65 -1.02
N GLU A 178 1.54 30.06 -2.10
CA GLU A 178 0.98 31.42 -2.24
C GLU A 178 -0.08 31.67 -1.16
N LYS A 179 -0.95 30.68 -0.88
CA LYS A 179 -1.90 30.77 0.23
C LYS A 179 -1.23 30.86 1.60
N GLN A 180 -0.10 30.18 1.81
CA GLN A 180 0.65 30.30 3.06
C GLN A 180 1.33 31.66 3.19
N GLU A 181 1.87 32.21 2.11
CA GLU A 181 2.44 33.56 2.11
C GLU A 181 1.38 34.62 2.36
N LEU A 182 0.22 34.54 1.71
CA LEU A 182 -0.91 35.44 1.97
C LEU A 182 -1.35 35.43 3.44
N ARG A 183 -1.46 34.24 4.06
CA ARG A 183 -1.79 34.14 5.50
C ARG A 183 -0.76 34.82 6.39
N LYS A 184 0.53 34.71 6.08
CA LYS A 184 1.60 35.39 6.83
C LYS A 184 1.52 36.90 6.64
N LEU A 185 1.18 37.37 5.45
CA LEU A 185 0.96 38.79 5.19
C LEU A 185 -0.24 39.30 6.00
N ASP A 186 -1.36 38.58 6.03
CA ASP A 186 -2.54 38.94 6.83
C ASP A 186 -2.21 39.01 8.34
N GLU A 187 -1.39 38.08 8.85
CA GLU A 187 -0.90 38.08 10.24
C GLU A 187 -0.04 39.31 10.53
N LEU A 188 0.92 39.62 9.66
CA LEU A 188 1.80 40.79 9.77
C LEU A 188 1.00 42.10 9.67
N GLU A 189 0.03 42.20 8.76
CA GLU A 189 -0.84 43.38 8.65
C GLU A 189 -1.66 43.60 9.93
N SER A 190 -2.17 42.53 10.53
CA SER A 190 -2.87 42.59 11.82
C SER A 190 -1.94 43.03 12.96
N GLU A 191 -0.68 42.59 12.98
CA GLU A 191 0.33 43.04 13.95
C GLU A 191 0.67 44.53 13.78
N ILE A 192 0.92 44.97 12.55
CA ILE A 192 1.18 46.37 12.21
C ILE A 192 -0.03 47.25 12.59
N ALA A 193 -1.26 46.80 12.32
CA ALA A 193 -2.47 47.52 12.70
C ALA A 193 -2.62 47.67 14.22
N LYS A 194 -2.22 46.66 15.01
CA LYS A 194 -2.19 46.74 16.47
C LYS A 194 -1.15 47.73 16.97
N GLU A 195 0.05 47.76 16.40
CA GLU A 195 1.10 48.70 16.79
C GLU A 195 0.79 50.15 16.38
N LEU A 196 0.19 50.37 15.20
CA LEU A 196 -0.28 51.67 14.74
C LEU A 196 -1.52 52.18 15.49
N GLY A 197 -2.38 51.27 15.96
CA GLY A 197 -3.53 51.60 16.81
C GLY A 197 -3.11 51.98 18.24
N ALA A 198 -2.06 51.35 18.77
CA ALA A 198 -1.50 51.65 20.09
C ALA A 198 -0.69 52.97 20.12
N THR A 199 -0.11 53.38 19.00
CA THR A 199 0.63 54.65 18.89
C THR A 199 -0.30 55.86 18.79
N LYS A 200 -1.49 55.74 18.20
CA LYS A 200 -2.50 56.83 18.14
C LYS A 200 -3.21 57.16 19.46
N GLN A 201 -3.07 56.33 20.50
CA GLN A 201 -3.69 56.59 21.82
C GLN A 201 -2.73 57.22 22.84
N LYS A 202 -1.49 57.55 22.45
CA LYS A 202 -0.46 58.07 23.35
C LYS A 202 -0.03 59.52 23.11
N ASP A 203 -0.62 60.21 22.14
CA ASP A 203 -0.50 61.67 21.94
C ASP A 203 -1.83 62.35 22.30
#